data_AF-A0A6J2KGM2-F1
#
_entry.id   AF-A0A6J2KGM2-F1
#
_cell.length_a   1.000
_cell.length_b   1.000
_cell.length_c   1.000
_cell.angle_alpha   90.00
_cell.angle_beta   90.00
_cell.angle_gamma   90.00
#
_symmetry.space_group_name_H-M   'P 1'
#
loop_
_entity.id
_entity.type
_entity.pdbx_description
1 polymer ?
#
loop_
_entity_poly.entity_id
_entity_poly.type
_entity_poly.pdbx_seq_one_letter_code
_entity_poly.pdbx_strand_id
1 'polypeptide(L)'
;MAAESRIALMKERFYRTLASLRILRNAKNTAFIEDERYKELIEEVSTAKTTARKTSRDYWLLRRYDVLTIDQNSKLIFPIKETTSTIIYYACGSELFDILHEAHIRIGHGGRDRMMKQVPSRSDRFSVPARR
;
A
#
# COMPACT_ATOMS: atom_id res chain seq x y z
N MET A 1 4.03 -29.70 4.55
CA MET A 1 3.53 -30.19 3.25
C MET A 1 2.05 -29.88 2.96
N ALA A 2 1.05 -30.36 3.73
CA ALA A 2 -0.36 -30.12 3.38
C ALA A 2 -0.83 -28.65 3.56
N ALA A 3 -0.33 -27.95 4.59
CA ALA A 3 -0.71 -26.56 4.87
C ALA A 3 -0.12 -25.56 3.85
N GLU A 4 1.12 -25.76 3.43
CA GLU A 4 1.80 -24.93 2.42
C GLU A 4 1.10 -25.03 1.06
N SER A 5 0.67 -26.23 0.68
CA SER A 5 -0.12 -26.46 -0.53
C SER A 5 -1.46 -25.71 -0.50
N ARG A 6 -2.13 -25.68 0.66
CA ARG A 6 -3.40 -24.93 0.83
C ARG A 6 -3.21 -23.42 0.71
N ILE A 7 -2.15 -22.86 1.29
CA ILE A 7 -1.86 -21.43 1.21
C ILE A 7 -1.54 -21.03 -0.25
N ALA A 8 -0.76 -21.85 -0.95
CA ALA A 8 -0.44 -21.61 -2.36
C ALA A 8 -1.72 -21.54 -3.23
N LEU A 9 -2.67 -22.46 -3.03
CA LEU A 9 -3.96 -22.43 -3.74
C LEU A 9 -4.79 -21.18 -3.40
N MET A 10 -4.78 -20.73 -2.15
CA MET A 10 -5.47 -19.50 -1.74
C MET A 10 -4.84 -18.27 -2.41
N LYS A 11 -3.51 -18.21 -2.44
CA LYS A 11 -2.74 -17.14 -3.09
C LYS A 11 -3.01 -17.08 -4.59
N GLU A 12 -2.98 -18.22 -5.26
CA GLU A 12 -3.28 -18.33 -6.69
C GLU A 12 -4.71 -17.86 -6.99
N ARG A 13 -5.70 -18.36 -6.23
CA ARG A 13 -7.10 -17.94 -6.39
C ARG A 13 -7.28 -16.45 -6.18
N PHE A 14 -6.62 -15.88 -5.16
CA PHE A 14 -6.65 -14.44 -4.88
C PHE A 14 -6.17 -13.62 -6.08
N TYR A 15 -4.97 -13.91 -6.59
CA TYR A 15 -4.41 -13.14 -7.70
C TYR A 15 -5.16 -13.35 -9.01
N ARG A 16 -5.68 -14.56 -9.27
CA ARG A 16 -6.55 -14.81 -10.43
C ARG A 16 -7.81 -13.95 -10.39
N THR A 17 -8.46 -13.86 -9.22
CA THR A 17 -9.63 -13.00 -9.04
C THR A 17 -9.27 -11.51 -9.10
N LEU A 18 -8.11 -11.12 -8.59
CA LEU A 18 -7.64 -9.73 -8.67
C LEU A 18 -7.38 -9.31 -10.13
N ALA A 19 -6.74 -10.18 -10.91
CA ALA A 19 -6.48 -9.96 -12.32
C ALA A 19 -7.78 -9.84 -13.14
N SER A 20 -8.78 -10.70 -12.88
CA SER A 20 -10.07 -10.60 -13.57
C SER A 20 -10.80 -9.29 -13.24
N LEU A 21 -10.78 -8.86 -11.97
CA LEU A 21 -11.37 -7.58 -11.56
C LEU A 21 -10.70 -6.38 -12.24
N ARG A 22 -9.38 -6.43 -12.47
CA ARG A 22 -8.66 -5.37 -13.20
C ARG A 22 -9.14 -5.22 -14.63
N ILE A 23 -9.29 -6.33 -15.34
CA ILE A 23 -9.76 -6.35 -16.73
C ILE A 23 -11.19 -5.81 -16.79
N LEU A 24 -12.08 -6.31 -15.92
CA LEU A 24 -13.49 -5.93 -15.89
C LEU A 24 -13.71 -4.44 -15.61
N ARG A 25 -12.87 -3.82 -14.76
CA ARG A 25 -13.06 -2.42 -14.34
C ARG A 25 -12.36 -1.38 -15.23
N ASN A 26 -11.77 -1.78 -16.36
CA ASN A 26 -10.90 -0.93 -17.20
C ASN A 26 -9.92 -0.09 -16.35
N ALA A 27 -9.19 -0.82 -15.51
CA ALA A 27 -8.52 -0.39 -14.28
C ALA A 27 -7.35 0.61 -14.42
N LYS A 28 -7.32 1.49 -15.43
CA LYS A 28 -6.30 2.53 -15.59
C LYS A 28 -6.22 3.48 -14.39
N ASN A 29 -7.32 3.62 -13.64
CA ASN A 29 -7.42 4.37 -12.38
C ASN A 29 -7.65 3.42 -11.18
N THR A 30 -6.94 2.30 -11.11
CA THR A 30 -7.00 1.45 -9.91
C THR A 30 -6.08 1.96 -8.81
N ALA A 31 -6.53 1.77 -7.57
CA ALA A 31 -5.72 2.03 -6.38
C ALA A 31 -4.59 0.99 -6.19
N PHE A 32 -4.46 0.03 -7.12
CA PHE A 32 -3.45 -1.01 -7.10
C PHE A 32 -2.19 -0.52 -7.79
N ILE A 33 -1.04 -0.72 -7.14
CA ILE A 33 0.26 -0.37 -7.69
C ILE A 33 0.92 -1.69 -8.11
N GLU A 34 1.13 -1.86 -9.40
CA GLU A 34 1.93 -2.99 -9.92
C GLU A 34 3.38 -2.87 -9.48
N ASP A 35 4.08 -3.99 -9.49
CA ASP A 35 5.46 -4.07 -9.01
C ASP A 35 6.41 -3.16 -9.79
N GLU A 36 6.28 -3.11 -11.13
CA GLU A 36 7.05 -2.21 -11.98
C GLU A 36 6.73 -0.75 -11.64
N ARG A 37 5.43 -0.42 -11.55
CA ARG A 37 4.98 0.94 -11.24
C ARG A 37 5.39 1.38 -9.83
N TYR A 38 5.46 0.44 -8.89
CA TYR A 38 5.90 0.68 -7.52
C TYR A 38 7.37 1.13 -7.48
N LYS A 39 8.23 0.42 -8.22
CA LYS A 39 9.65 0.77 -8.37
C LYS A 39 9.83 2.11 -9.07
N GLU A 40 9.12 2.34 -10.17
CA GLU A 40 9.12 3.63 -10.87
C GLU A 40 8.72 4.77 -9.93
N LEU A 41 7.68 4.59 -9.10
CA LEU A 41 7.26 5.62 -8.14
C LEU A 41 8.33 5.90 -7.07
N ILE A 42 9.05 4.88 -6.61
CA ILE A 42 10.16 5.08 -5.66
C ILE A 42 11.26 5.93 -6.30
N GLU A 43 11.63 5.63 -7.54
CA GLU A 43 12.62 6.40 -8.29
C GLU A 43 12.13 7.83 -8.55
N GLU A 44 10.93 8.00 -9.09
CA GLU A 44 10.32 9.32 -9.36
C GLU A 44 10.28 10.20 -8.10
N VAL A 45 9.89 9.65 -6.95
CA VAL A 45 9.84 10.39 -5.68
C VAL A 45 11.25 10.74 -5.19
N SER A 46 12.19 9.81 -5.31
CA SER A 46 13.59 10.04 -4.91
C SER A 46 14.23 11.14 -5.75
N THR A 47 14.00 11.13 -7.07
CA THR A 47 14.44 12.19 -7.99
C THR A 47 13.73 13.52 -7.71
N ALA A 48 12.42 13.52 -7.43
CA ALA A 48 11.67 14.73 -7.11
C ALA A 48 12.17 15.42 -5.84
N LYS A 49 12.69 14.65 -4.87
CA LYS A 49 13.31 15.19 -3.65
C LYS A 49 14.62 15.92 -3.95
N THR A 50 15.47 15.36 -4.80
CA THR A 50 16.82 15.90 -5.10
C THR A 50 16.79 17.00 -6.17
N THR A 51 15.78 17.03 -7.02
CA THR A 51 15.69 17.99 -8.13
C THR A 51 15.52 19.42 -7.62
N ALA A 52 16.39 20.32 -8.10
CA ALA A 52 16.37 21.75 -7.76
C ALA A 52 15.18 22.51 -8.37
N ARG A 53 14.84 22.24 -9.64
CA ARG A 53 13.69 22.83 -10.34
C ARG A 53 12.53 21.84 -10.40
N LYS A 54 11.59 21.98 -9.47
CA LYS A 54 10.44 21.08 -9.35
C LYS A 54 9.36 21.41 -10.38
N THR A 55 8.87 20.39 -11.05
CA THR A 55 7.70 20.45 -11.93
C THR A 55 6.41 20.30 -11.12
N SER A 56 5.26 20.60 -11.73
CA SER A 56 3.95 20.38 -11.11
C SER A 56 3.73 18.90 -10.73
N ARG A 57 4.32 17.96 -11.49
CA ARG A 57 4.28 16.53 -11.19
C ARG A 57 5.06 16.22 -9.91
N ASP A 58 6.23 16.81 -9.74
CA ASP A 58 7.09 16.59 -8.57
C ASP A 58 6.40 17.05 -7.29
N TYR A 59 5.76 18.22 -7.32
CA TYR A 59 4.96 18.69 -6.18
C TYR A 59 3.78 17.76 -5.87
N TRP A 60 3.10 17.23 -6.90
CA TRP A 60 2.02 16.25 -6.69
C TRP A 60 2.54 14.94 -6.09
N LEU A 61 3.69 14.44 -6.57
CA LEU A 61 4.33 13.23 -6.07
C LEU A 61 4.71 13.40 -4.60
N LEU A 62 5.44 14.45 -4.25
CA LEU A 62 5.89 14.71 -2.88
C LEU A 62 4.74 14.97 -1.90
N ARG A 63 3.61 15.48 -2.38
CA ARG A 63 2.39 15.63 -1.57
C ARG A 63 1.71 14.28 -1.29
N ARG A 64 1.86 13.30 -2.17
CA ARG A 64 1.12 12.03 -2.14
C ARG A 64 1.95 10.87 -1.60
N TYR A 65 3.23 10.87 -1.89
CA TYR A 65 4.17 9.80 -1.63
C TYR A 65 5.42 10.32 -0.97
N ASP A 66 6.00 9.45 -0.16
CA ASP A 66 7.31 9.61 0.41
C ASP A 66 8.02 8.25 0.33
N VAL A 67 9.34 8.24 0.47
CA VAL A 67 10.15 7.03 0.39
C VAL A 67 10.92 6.91 1.69
N LEU A 68 10.76 5.75 2.32
CA LEU A 68 11.53 5.34 3.49
C LEU A 68 12.50 4.26 3.05
N THR A 69 13.79 4.54 3.21
CA THR A 69 14.85 3.57 2.97
C THR A 69 15.29 2.99 4.31
N ILE A 70 15.09 1.68 4.47
CA ILE A 70 15.59 0.93 5.62
C ILE A 70 16.66 -0.02 5.07
N ASP A 71 17.90 0.24 5.45
CA ASP A 71 19.07 -0.47 4.94
C ASP A 71 19.16 -0.41 3.40
N GLN A 72 19.04 -1.55 2.70
CA GLN A 72 19.05 -1.61 1.23
C GLN A 72 17.65 -1.62 0.60
N ASN A 73 16.59 -1.60 1.41
CA ASN A 73 15.21 -1.74 0.94
C ASN A 73 14.46 -0.41 1.04
N SER A 74 14.11 0.15 -0.11
CA SER A 74 13.26 1.34 -0.20
C SER A 74 11.79 0.94 -0.29
N LYS A 75 10.97 1.53 0.58
CA LYS A 75 9.53 1.32 0.63
C LYS A 75 8.79 2.64 0.41
N LEU A 76 7.75 2.59 -0.42
CA LEU A 76 6.86 3.71 -0.66
C LEU A 76 5.94 3.88 0.55
N ILE A 77 5.93 5.08 1.12
CA ILE A 77 5.13 5.42 2.30
C ILE A 77 4.25 6.63 2.03
N PHE A 78 3.23 6.80 2.86
CA PHE A 78 2.51 8.06 2.94
C PHE A 78 3.41 9.11 3.61
N PRO A 79 3.48 10.35 3.09
CA PRO A 79 4.29 11.42 3.68
C PRO A 79 4.08 11.55 5.18
N ILE A 80 5.18 11.44 5.93
CA ILE A 80 5.15 11.56 7.39
C ILE A 80 4.88 13.03 7.73
N LYS A 81 3.89 13.25 8.59
CA LYS A 81 3.66 14.56 9.20
C LYS A 81 4.17 14.50 10.64
N GLU A 82 4.72 15.60 11.13
CA GLU A 82 5.26 15.73 12.50
C GLU A 82 4.25 15.31 13.58
N THR A 83 2.95 15.38 13.27
CA THR A 83 1.86 15.02 14.18
C THR A 83 1.49 13.53 14.21
N THR A 84 2.06 12.70 13.33
CA THR A 84 1.71 11.28 13.22
C THR A 84 2.90 10.39 13.45
N SER A 85 2.89 9.63 14.55
CA SER A 85 3.91 8.62 14.86
C SER A 85 3.76 7.32 14.05
N THR A 86 2.68 7.17 13.26
CA THR A 86 2.37 5.95 12.51
C THR A 86 2.79 6.09 11.05
N ILE A 87 3.72 5.24 10.62
CA ILE A 87 4.14 5.11 9.23
C ILE A 87 3.13 4.23 8.49
N ILE A 88 2.62 4.71 7.36
CA ILE A 88 1.73 3.93 6.48
C ILE A 88 2.48 3.58 5.21
N TYR A 89 2.60 2.28 4.95
CA TYR A 89 3.23 1.74 3.76
C TYR A 89 2.20 1.56 2.64
N TYR A 90 2.62 1.86 1.41
CA TYR A 90 1.93 1.39 0.23
C TYR A 90 2.37 -0.05 -0.04
N ALA A 91 1.40 -0.96 -0.14
CA ALA A 91 1.65 -2.34 -0.49
C ALA A 91 1.84 -2.50 -2.01
N CYS A 92 2.84 -3.30 -2.38
CA CYS A 92 3.02 -3.73 -3.75
C CYS A 92 1.95 -4.76 -4.15
N GLY A 93 1.64 -4.86 -5.44
CA GLY A 93 0.67 -5.83 -5.97
C GLY A 93 0.98 -7.25 -5.53
N SER A 94 2.24 -7.69 -5.65
CA SER A 94 2.70 -9.02 -5.26
C SER A 94 2.71 -9.32 -3.76
N GLU A 95 2.79 -8.29 -2.91
CA GLU A 95 2.82 -8.41 -1.45
C GLU A 95 1.42 -8.41 -0.82
N LEU A 96 0.38 -8.05 -1.60
CA LEU A 96 -0.96 -7.79 -1.07
C LEU A 96 -1.58 -9.02 -0.39
N PHE A 97 -1.45 -10.21 -0.99
CA PHE A 97 -1.98 -11.43 -0.38
C PHE A 97 -1.28 -11.73 0.95
N ASP A 98 0.05 -11.64 0.98
CA ASP A 98 0.83 -12.02 2.15
C ASP A 98 0.52 -11.11 3.33
N ILE A 99 0.44 -9.78 3.10
CA ILE A 99 0.05 -8.79 4.12
C ILE A 99 -1.36 -9.06 4.67
N LEU A 100 -2.33 -9.31 3.78
CA LEU A 100 -3.71 -9.57 4.20
C LEU A 100 -3.84 -10.92 4.92
N HIS A 101 -3.11 -11.94 4.46
CA HIS A 101 -3.13 -13.26 5.06
C HIS A 101 -2.50 -13.25 6.46
N GLU A 102 -1.37 -12.58 6.62
CA GLU A 102 -0.73 -12.39 7.92
C GLU A 102 -1.67 -11.64 8.88
N ALA A 103 -2.29 -10.54 8.43
CA ALA A 103 -3.26 -9.82 9.23
C ALA A 103 -4.45 -10.70 9.64
N HIS A 104 -4.97 -11.52 8.71
CA HIS A 104 -6.07 -12.46 8.98
C HIS A 104 -5.69 -13.51 10.03
N ILE A 105 -4.46 -14.05 9.99
CA ILE A 105 -3.96 -14.99 10.99
C ILE A 105 -3.80 -14.28 12.34
N ARG A 106 -3.18 -13.10 12.36
CA ARG A 106 -2.87 -12.33 13.58
C ARG A 106 -4.12 -12.02 14.41
N ILE A 107 -5.26 -11.78 13.75
CA ILE A 107 -6.53 -11.51 14.45
C ILE A 107 -7.31 -12.77 14.84
N GLY A 108 -6.74 -13.96 14.63
CA GLY A 108 -7.35 -15.25 14.91
C GLY A 108 -8.45 -15.61 13.90
N HIS A 109 -8.16 -15.50 12.60
CA HIS A 109 -9.11 -15.75 11.51
C HIS A 109 -10.36 -14.87 11.53
N GLY A 110 -10.25 -13.67 12.10
CA GLY A 110 -11.32 -12.69 12.09
C GLY A 110 -11.73 -12.29 10.67
N GLY A 111 -13.02 -11.99 10.51
CA GLY A 111 -13.58 -11.52 9.25
C GLY A 111 -13.10 -10.11 8.86
N ARG A 112 -13.57 -9.65 7.69
CA ARG A 112 -13.22 -8.36 7.07
C ARG A 112 -13.26 -7.19 8.04
N ASP A 113 -14.33 -7.03 8.81
CA ASP A 113 -14.50 -5.85 9.66
C ASP A 113 -13.47 -5.76 10.78
N ARG A 114 -13.02 -6.92 11.28
CA ARG A 114 -11.93 -6.99 12.27
C ARG A 114 -10.58 -6.69 11.62
N MET A 115 -10.36 -7.12 10.37
CA MET A 115 -9.16 -6.75 9.62
C MET A 115 -9.10 -5.25 9.33
N MET A 116 -10.21 -4.64 8.90
CA MET A 116 -10.28 -3.21 8.59
C MET A 116 -9.98 -2.32 9.80
N LYS A 117 -10.30 -2.76 11.03
CA LYS A 117 -9.95 -2.03 12.26
C LYS A 117 -8.46 -2.09 12.60
N GLN A 118 -7.72 -3.06 12.07
CA GLN A 118 -6.27 -3.20 12.32
C GLN A 118 -5.40 -2.63 11.22
N VAL A 119 -5.91 -2.55 9.99
CA VAL A 119 -5.19 -1.93 8.88
C VAL A 119 -5.36 -0.41 8.97
N PRO A 120 -4.28 0.37 9.17
CA PRO A 120 -4.37 1.83 9.23
C PRO A 120 -4.92 2.37 7.92
N SER A 121 -6.09 3.02 7.95
CA SER A 121 -6.70 3.57 6.74
C SER A 121 -6.36 5.05 6.59
N ARG A 122 -6.34 5.54 5.34
CA ARG A 122 -6.16 6.97 5.06
C ARG A 122 -7.27 7.83 5.68
N SER A 123 -8.43 7.25 5.94
CA SER A 123 -9.62 7.90 6.50
C SER A 123 -9.52 8.16 8.01
N ASP A 124 -8.79 7.31 8.74
CA ASP A 124 -8.67 7.39 10.21
C ASP A 124 -7.96 8.67 10.68
N ARG A 125 -7.34 9.43 9.77
CA ARG A 125 -6.59 10.67 10.05
C ARG A 125 -7.33 11.95 9.68
N PHE A 126 -8.52 11.87 9.09
CA PHE A 126 -9.40 13.03 8.86
C PHE A 126 -10.45 13.21 9.97
N SER A 127 -10.47 12.33 10.98
CA SER A 127 -11.20 12.52 12.23
C SER A 127 -10.54 13.63 13.06
N VAL A 128 -10.76 14.88 12.66
CA VAL A 128 -10.56 16.04 13.53
C VAL A 128 -11.64 15.97 14.62
N PRO A 129 -11.33 16.11 15.92
CA PRO A 129 -12.39 16.27 16.91
C PRO A 129 -13.19 17.52 16.53
N ALA A 130 -14.50 17.34 16.31
CA ALA A 130 -15.41 18.46 16.17
C ALA A 130 -15.27 19.31 17.44
N ARG A 131 -14.72 20.53 17.29
CA ARG A 131 -14.69 21.51 18.38
C ARG A 131 -16.14 21.69 18.86
N ARG A 132 -16.38 21.38 20.14
CA ARG A 132 -17.47 21.93 20.93
C ARG A 132 -16.86 22.85 21.97
#